data_AF-A0A9E2GRW3-F1
#
_entry.id   AF-A0A9E2GRW3-F1
#
_cell.length_a   1.000
_cell.length_b   1.000
_cell.length_c   1.000
_cell.angle_alpha   90.00
_cell.angle_beta   90.00
_cell.angle_gamma   90.00
#
_symmetry.space_group_name_H-M   'P 1'
#
loop_
_entity.id
_entity.type
_entity.pdbx_description
1 polymer ?
#
loop_
_entity_poly.entity_id
_entity_poly.type
_entity_poly.pdbx_seq_one_letter_code
_entity_poly.pdbx_strand_id
1 'polypeptide(L)'
;MDMDIGIELSTDALETESQVALLRWAMTQVDRLVENGSARSRLGELLDCVAYLTREHFGFQERVLKEYAEQHEYLMERMAIHRKFERRLANINVDALQGDSTVVERLSTLCHELWQDVHEQQEPFAKLVRDSGKAPSLRSKPRWETAFFLSTLRFDS
;
A
#
# COMPACT_ATOMS: atom_id res chain seq x y z
N MET A 1 -36.32 16.16 -15.45
CA MET A 1 -35.95 16.15 -14.02
C MET A 1 -35.01 14.98 -13.86
N ASP A 2 -33.76 15.20 -14.23
CA ASP A 2 -32.71 14.22 -14.05
C ASP A 2 -32.26 14.31 -12.60
N MET A 3 -32.58 13.27 -11.82
CA MET A 3 -32.03 13.09 -10.48
C MET A 3 -30.58 12.64 -10.67
N ASP A 4 -29.70 13.63 -10.67
CA ASP A 4 -28.26 13.46 -10.56
C ASP A 4 -28.00 12.92 -9.14
N ILE A 5 -27.98 11.59 -9.00
CA ILE A 5 -27.53 10.93 -7.77
C ILE A 5 -26.00 11.05 -7.78
N GLY A 6 -25.53 12.24 -7.41
CA GLY A 6 -24.14 12.46 -7.04
C GLY A 6 -23.86 11.60 -5.82
N ILE A 7 -23.39 10.38 -6.04
CA ILE A 7 -22.75 9.58 -5.00
C ILE A 7 -21.48 10.34 -4.67
N GLU A 8 -21.54 11.25 -3.71
CA GLU A 8 -20.36 11.74 -3.02
C GLU A 8 -19.66 10.50 -2.44
N LEU A 9 -18.67 9.98 -3.17
CA LEU A 9 -17.75 9.00 -2.65
C LEU A 9 -17.16 9.61 -1.38
N SER A 10 -17.44 8.99 -0.23
CA SER A 10 -16.88 9.44 1.04
C SER A 10 -15.35 9.50 0.90
N THR A 11 -14.72 10.45 1.58
CA THR A 11 -13.27 10.65 1.53
C THR A 11 -12.48 9.35 1.81
N ASP A 12 -13.09 8.42 2.56
CA ASP A 12 -12.58 7.08 2.86
C ASP A 12 -12.44 6.19 1.61
N ALA A 13 -13.42 6.24 0.71
CA ALA A 13 -13.42 5.46 -0.53
C ALA A 13 -12.32 5.97 -1.47
N LEU A 14 -12.16 7.30 -1.56
CA LEU A 14 -11.12 7.94 -2.36
C LEU A 14 -9.71 7.67 -1.82
N GLU A 15 -9.49 7.69 -0.50
CA GLU A 15 -8.19 7.35 0.09
C GLU A 15 -7.86 5.86 -0.13
N THR A 16 -8.84 4.96 0.06
CA THR A 16 -8.66 3.52 -0.20
C THR A 16 -8.31 3.23 -1.66
N GLU A 17 -9.07 3.78 -2.61
CA GLU A 17 -8.79 3.67 -4.05
C GLU A 17 -7.41 4.22 -4.41
N SER A 18 -7.03 5.37 -3.84
CA SER A 18 -5.72 5.97 -4.06
C SER A 18 -4.57 5.08 -3.57
N GLN A 19 -4.70 4.48 -2.39
CA GLN A 19 -3.69 3.56 -1.85
C GLN A 19 -3.56 2.29 -2.72
N VAL A 20 -4.68 1.73 -3.16
CA VAL A 20 -4.71 0.56 -4.05
C VAL A 20 -4.08 0.90 -5.41
N ALA A 21 -4.41 2.06 -6.00
CA ALA A 21 -3.84 2.49 -7.27
C ALA A 21 -2.32 2.67 -7.20
N LEU A 22 -1.81 3.27 -6.13
CA LEU A 22 -0.38 3.46 -5.92
C LEU A 22 0.35 2.11 -5.77
N LEU A 23 -0.22 1.17 -5.00
CA LEU A 23 0.35 -0.17 -4.84
C LEU A 23 0.41 -0.92 -6.18
N ARG A 24 -0.66 -0.87 -6.98
CA ARG A 24 -0.72 -1.48 -8.30
C ARG A 24 0.33 -0.90 -9.26
N TRP A 25 0.51 0.41 -9.21
CA TRP A 25 1.54 1.09 -10.00
C TRP A 25 2.94 0.60 -9.61
N ALA A 26 3.25 0.52 -8.31
CA ALA A 26 4.55 0.07 -7.83
C ALA A 26 4.84 -1.37 -8.24
N MET A 27 3.86 -2.27 -8.10
CA MET A 27 3.95 -3.66 -8.58
C MET A 27 4.27 -3.73 -10.07
N THR A 28 3.57 -2.94 -10.89
CA THR A 28 3.79 -2.88 -12.34
C THR A 28 5.22 -2.43 -12.68
N GLN A 29 5.79 -1.50 -11.92
CA GLN A 29 7.18 -1.08 -12.15
C GLN A 29 8.20 -2.15 -11.73
N VAL A 30 7.92 -2.88 -10.66
CA VAL A 30 8.77 -4.00 -10.21
C VAL A 30 8.75 -5.13 -11.24
N ASP A 31 7.59 -5.48 -11.80
CA ASP A 31 7.50 -6.51 -12.85
C ASP A 31 8.26 -6.09 -14.11
N ARG A 32 8.17 -4.81 -14.50
CA ARG A 32 8.99 -4.26 -15.60
C ARG A 32 10.49 -4.35 -15.34
N LEU A 33 10.95 -4.32 -14.08
CA LEU A 33 12.36 -4.52 -13.76
C LEU A 33 12.79 -5.98 -13.96
N VAL A 34 11.91 -6.94 -13.63
CA VAL A 34 12.16 -8.37 -13.86
C VAL A 34 12.33 -8.63 -15.36
N GLU A 35 11.47 -8.05 -16.19
CA GLU A 35 11.46 -8.27 -17.64
C GLU A 35 12.64 -7.64 -18.39
N ASN A 36 13.07 -6.43 -17.99
CA ASN A 36 14.05 -5.64 -18.75
C ASN A 36 15.48 -5.71 -18.20
N GLY A 37 15.68 -6.40 -17.07
CA GLY A 37 16.93 -6.38 -16.31
C GLY A 37 17.11 -5.08 -15.50
N SER A 38 17.70 -5.19 -14.31
CA SER A 38 17.72 -4.08 -13.34
C SER A 38 18.95 -3.18 -13.46
N ALA A 39 18.73 -1.86 -13.58
CA ALA A 39 19.73 -0.87 -13.17
C ALA A 39 19.64 -0.70 -11.65
N ARG A 40 20.76 -0.86 -10.94
CA ARG A 40 20.84 -0.81 -9.47
C ARG A 40 20.20 0.45 -8.85
N SER A 41 20.30 1.60 -9.53
CA SER A 41 19.66 2.85 -9.11
C SER A 41 18.14 2.76 -9.12
N ARG A 42 17.56 2.18 -10.17
CA ARG A 42 16.11 2.03 -10.34
C ARG A 42 15.51 1.04 -9.35
N LEU A 43 16.28 0.00 -8.97
CA LEU A 43 15.88 -0.92 -7.91
C LEU A 43 15.79 -0.22 -6.55
N GLY A 44 16.75 0.65 -6.22
CA GLY A 44 16.74 1.42 -4.97
C GLY A 44 15.51 2.34 -4.87
N GLU A 45 15.21 3.10 -5.93
CA GLU A 45 14.03 3.96 -5.98
C GLU A 45 12.71 3.18 -5.81
N LEU A 46 12.62 1.98 -6.40
CA LEU A 46 11.44 1.15 -6.27
C LEU A 46 11.30 0.53 -4.88
N LEU A 47 12.40 0.12 -4.26
CA LEU A 47 12.39 -0.34 -2.88
C LEU A 47 11.91 0.76 -1.91
N ASP A 48 12.41 1.98 -2.09
CA ASP A 48 11.97 3.14 -1.31
C ASP A 48 10.48 3.44 -1.55
N CYS A 49 10.02 3.33 -2.79
CA CYS A 49 8.61 3.53 -3.13
C CYS A 49 7.71 2.47 -2.46
N VAL A 50 8.07 1.19 -2.58
CA VAL A 50 7.31 0.09 -1.95
C VAL A 50 7.30 0.25 -0.43
N ALA A 51 8.43 0.61 0.19
CA ALA A 51 8.52 0.88 1.63
C ALA A 51 7.62 2.05 2.07
N TYR A 52 7.59 3.12 1.28
CA TYR A 52 6.73 4.26 1.56
C TYR A 52 5.24 3.88 1.47
N LEU A 53 4.83 3.24 0.37
CA LEU A 53 3.43 2.91 0.12
C LEU A 53 2.87 1.91 1.13
N THR A 54 3.66 0.87 1.44
CA THR A 54 3.29 -0.13 2.44
C THR A 54 3.11 0.49 3.83
N ARG A 55 4.02 1.39 4.22
CA ARG A 55 3.90 2.12 5.49
C ARG A 55 2.65 2.98 5.57
N GLU A 56 2.29 3.68 4.49
CA GLU A 56 1.09 4.51 4.49
C GLU A 56 -0.18 3.63 4.50
N HIS A 57 -0.23 2.57 3.70
CA HIS A 57 -1.35 1.62 3.66
C HIS A 57 -1.56 0.91 5.01
N PHE A 58 -0.52 0.28 5.56
CA PHE A 58 -0.60 -0.40 6.87
C PHE A 58 -0.90 0.59 7.99
N GLY A 59 -0.27 1.77 7.96
CA GLY A 59 -0.52 2.81 8.93
C GLY A 59 -1.96 3.32 8.89
N PHE A 60 -2.59 3.37 7.72
CA PHE A 60 -4.02 3.68 7.58
C PHE A 60 -4.88 2.59 8.22
N GLN A 61 -4.71 1.32 7.83
CA GLN A 61 -5.48 0.21 8.39
C GLN A 61 -5.34 0.12 9.91
N GLU A 62 -4.12 0.27 10.45
CA GLU A 62 -3.90 0.24 11.90
C GLU A 62 -4.58 1.39 12.64
N ARG A 63 -4.60 2.61 12.09
CA ARG A 63 -5.28 3.74 12.74
C ARG A 63 -6.77 3.48 12.84
N VAL A 64 -7.36 3.08 11.71
CA VAL A 64 -8.79 2.75 11.62
C VAL A 64 -9.13 1.62 12.59
N LEU A 65 -8.38 0.52 12.58
CA LEU A 65 -8.65 -0.64 13.45
C LEU A 65 -8.45 -0.35 14.95
N LYS A 66 -7.54 0.56 15.32
CA LYS A 66 -7.36 0.98 16.73
C LYS A 66 -8.58 1.72 17.30
N GLU A 67 -9.42 2.30 16.45
CA GLU A 67 -10.66 2.98 16.87
C GLU A 67 -11.79 1.97 17.21
N TYR A 68 -11.61 0.68 16.86
CA TYR A 68 -12.60 -0.38 17.04
C TYR A 68 -12.12 -1.42 18.07
N ALA A 69 -12.36 -1.15 19.36
CA ALA A 69 -11.94 -2.01 20.47
C ALA A 69 -12.48 -3.46 20.39
N GLU A 70 -13.65 -3.66 19.78
CA GLU A 70 -14.29 -4.98 19.59
C GLU A 70 -13.57 -5.85 18.55
N GLN A 71 -12.68 -5.25 17.74
CA GLN A 71 -11.95 -5.91 16.65
C GLN A 71 -10.49 -6.17 17.00
N HIS A 72 -10.17 -6.30 18.30
CA HIS A 72 -8.81 -6.45 18.78
C HIS A 72 -8.08 -7.66 18.17
N GLU A 73 -8.76 -8.80 18.05
CA GLU A 73 -8.18 -10.01 17.45
C GLU A 73 -7.81 -9.80 15.97
N TYR A 74 -8.74 -9.24 15.19
CA TYR A 74 -8.50 -8.88 13.79
C TYR A 74 -7.36 -7.85 13.66
N LEU A 75 -7.33 -6.81 14.49
CA LEU A 75 -6.23 -5.85 14.54
C LEU A 75 -4.88 -6.53 14.78
N MET A 76 -4.80 -7.44 15.75
CA MET A 76 -3.56 -8.15 16.08
C MET A 76 -3.09 -9.06 14.93
N GLU A 77 -4.03 -9.74 14.27
CA GLU A 77 -3.75 -10.54 13.07
C GLU A 77 -3.18 -9.66 11.94
N ARG A 78 -3.86 -8.55 11.62
CA ARG A 78 -3.42 -7.60 10.58
C ARG A 78 -2.04 -7.02 10.90
N MET A 79 -1.80 -6.61 12.14
CA MET A 79 -0.48 -6.12 12.58
C MET A 79 0.62 -7.17 12.45
N ALA A 80 0.32 -8.46 12.69
CA ALA A 80 1.30 -9.53 12.51
C ALA A 80 1.69 -9.69 11.03
N ILE A 81 0.72 -9.62 10.13
CA ILE A 81 0.92 -9.67 8.67
C ILE A 81 1.75 -8.47 8.21
N HIS A 82 1.38 -7.24 8.61
CA HIS A 82 2.11 -6.02 8.25
C HIS A 82 3.58 -6.09 8.70
N ARG A 83 3.84 -6.50 9.95
CA ARG A 83 5.20 -6.66 10.48
C ARG A 83 5.99 -7.76 9.78
N LYS A 84 5.33 -8.81 9.28
CA LYS A 84 5.98 -9.86 8.50
C LYS A 84 6.42 -9.31 7.15
N PHE A 85 5.55 -8.53 6.50
CA PHE A 85 5.87 -7.85 5.25
C PHE A 85 7.04 -6.88 5.42
N GLU A 86 6.98 -5.97 6.40
CA GLU A 86 8.04 -4.98 6.66
C GLU A 86 9.40 -5.64 6.90
N ARG A 87 9.43 -6.74 7.67
CA ARG A 87 10.67 -7.51 7.89
C ARG A 87 11.21 -8.11 6.60
N ARG A 88 10.35 -8.66 5.74
CA ARG A 88 10.78 -9.21 4.43
C ARG A 88 11.32 -8.12 3.52
N LEU A 89 10.65 -6.96 3.47
CA LEU A 89 11.12 -5.82 2.68
C LEU A 89 12.47 -5.29 3.19
N ALA A 90 12.65 -5.19 4.52
CA ALA A 90 13.91 -4.79 5.12
C ALA A 90 15.05 -5.76 4.77
N ASN A 91 14.79 -7.07 4.77
CA ASN A 91 15.78 -8.07 4.35
C ASN A 91 16.14 -7.91 2.86
N ILE A 92 15.14 -7.72 1.99
CA ILE A 92 15.37 -7.46 0.56
C ILE A 92 16.22 -6.21 0.36
N ASN A 93 16.01 -5.14 1.13
CA ASN A 93 16.85 -3.94 1.10
C ASN A 93 18.32 -4.24 1.47
N VAL A 94 18.54 -5.02 2.53
CA VAL A 94 19.90 -5.42 2.93
C VAL A 94 20.58 -6.24 1.83
N ASP A 95 19.86 -7.19 1.25
CA ASP A 95 20.37 -8.06 0.18
C ASP A 95 20.69 -7.24 -1.09
N ALA A 96 19.87 -6.23 -1.40
CA ALA A 96 20.12 -5.28 -2.49
C ALA A 96 21.43 -4.50 -2.31
N LEU A 97 21.73 -4.08 -1.08
CA LEU A 97 22.98 -3.39 -0.76
C LEU A 97 24.19 -4.31 -0.93
N GLN A 98 24.04 -5.60 -0.63
CA GLN A 98 25.06 -6.62 -0.83
C GLN A 98 25.23 -7.04 -2.30
N GLY A 99 24.31 -6.63 -3.18
CA GLY A 99 24.35 -6.94 -4.61
C GLY A 99 23.83 -8.34 -4.94
N ASP A 100 22.95 -8.90 -4.11
CA ASP A 100 22.25 -10.15 -4.41
C ASP A 100 21.41 -9.98 -5.69
N SER A 101 21.65 -10.86 -6.66
CA SER A 101 20.99 -10.83 -7.97
C SER A 101 19.52 -11.26 -7.93
N THR A 102 19.07 -11.92 -6.86
CA THR A 102 17.69 -12.45 -6.70
C THR A 102 16.71 -11.46 -6.09
N VAL A 103 17.19 -10.26 -5.75
CA VAL A 103 16.44 -9.23 -5.04
C VAL A 103 15.21 -8.79 -5.82
N VAL A 104 15.30 -8.70 -7.14
CA VAL A 104 14.22 -8.21 -8.00
C VAL A 104 13.07 -9.21 -8.03
N GLU A 105 13.35 -10.50 -8.18
CA GLU A 105 12.34 -11.56 -8.17
C GLU A 105 11.67 -11.69 -6.80
N ARG A 106 12.47 -11.58 -5.73
CA ARG A 106 11.96 -11.59 -4.36
C ARG A 106 11.09 -10.38 -4.05
N LEU A 107 11.45 -9.20 -4.57
CA LEU A 107 10.65 -7.99 -4.45
C LEU A 107 9.34 -8.12 -5.23
N SER A 108 9.38 -8.61 -6.47
CA SER A 108 8.18 -8.88 -7.27
C SER A 108 7.24 -9.83 -6.52
N THR A 109 7.76 -10.97 -6.05
CA THR A 109 7.00 -11.93 -5.25
C THR A 109 6.35 -11.27 -4.03
N LEU A 110 7.11 -10.46 -3.30
CA LEU A 110 6.60 -9.76 -2.12
C LEU A 110 5.49 -8.75 -2.48
N CYS A 111 5.63 -8.01 -3.57
CA CYS A 111 4.60 -7.08 -4.07
C CYS A 111 3.32 -7.81 -4.48
N HIS A 112 3.42 -8.96 -5.14
CA HIS A 112 2.26 -9.78 -5.53
C HIS A 112 1.52 -10.35 -4.30
N GLU A 113 2.25 -10.83 -3.30
CA GLU A 113 1.63 -11.27 -2.03
C GLU A 113 0.87 -10.14 -1.33
N LEU A 114 1.45 -8.93 -1.31
CA LEU A 114 0.76 -7.76 -0.74
C LEU A 114 -0.46 -7.37 -1.54
N TRP A 115 -0.37 -7.41 -2.87
CA TRP A 115 -1.51 -7.12 -3.73
C TRP A 115 -2.66 -8.08 -3.47
N GLN A 116 -2.34 -9.38 -3.36
CA GLN A 116 -3.31 -10.41 -3.02
C GLN A 116 -3.95 -10.16 -1.64
N ASP A 117 -3.14 -9.88 -0.61
CA ASP A 117 -3.62 -9.57 0.74
C ASP A 117 -4.53 -8.33 0.74
N VAL A 118 -4.16 -7.24 0.04
CA VAL A 118 -4.99 -6.05 -0.10
C VAL A 118 -6.34 -6.38 -0.75
N HIS A 119 -6.32 -7.19 -1.81
CA HIS A 119 -7.54 -7.58 -2.51
C HIS A 119 -8.46 -8.45 -1.64
N GLU A 120 -7.91 -9.44 -0.95
CA GLU A 120 -8.66 -10.34 -0.06
C GLU A 120 -9.25 -9.61 1.15
N GLN A 121 -8.58 -8.56 1.62
CA GLN A 121 -8.96 -7.82 2.83
C GLN A 121 -9.80 -6.58 2.55
N GLN A 122 -9.94 -6.17 1.29
CA GLN A 122 -10.69 -4.96 0.92
C GLN A 122 -12.13 -4.99 1.44
N GLU A 123 -12.89 -6.06 1.14
CA GLU A 123 -14.29 -6.17 1.55
C GLU A 123 -14.45 -6.43 3.07
N PRO A 124 -13.69 -7.33 3.72
CA PRO A 124 -13.71 -7.47 5.18
C PRO A 124 -13.45 -6.15 5.91
N PHE A 125 -12.44 -5.40 5.48
CA PHE A 125 -12.10 -4.10 6.07
C PHE A 125 -13.19 -3.05 5.80
N ALA A 126 -13.68 -2.94 4.55
CA ALA A 126 -14.74 -1.98 4.21
C ALA A 126 -16.04 -2.28 4.95
N LYS A 127 -16.41 -3.56 5.08
CA LYS A 127 -17.55 -3.98 5.87
C LYS A 127 -17.41 -3.59 7.35
N LEU A 128 -16.24 -3.82 7.95
CA LEU A 128 -15.96 -3.42 9.33
C LEU A 128 -16.12 -1.92 9.53
N VAL A 129 -15.60 -1.10 8.61
CA VAL A 129 -15.76 0.36 8.67
C VAL A 129 -17.24 0.76 8.56
N ARG A 130 -18.00 0.20 7.61
CA ARG A 130 -19.45 0.47 7.45
C ARG A 130 -20.26 0.07 8.68
N ASP A 131 -20.04 -1.14 9.19
CA ASP A 131 -20.79 -1.72 10.31
C ASP A 131 -20.55 -0.96 11.62
N SER A 132 -19.40 -0.28 11.74
CA SER A 132 -19.06 0.50 12.92
C SER A 132 -19.88 1.79 13.10
N GLY A 133 -20.49 2.29 12.02
CA GLY A 133 -21.23 3.56 12.00
C GLY A 133 -20.41 4.81 12.35
N LYS A 134 -19.07 4.70 12.47
CA LYS A 134 -18.16 5.80 12.76
C LYS A 134 -17.37 6.15 11.51
N ALA A 135 -17.32 7.44 11.17
CA ALA A 135 -16.37 7.92 10.18
C ALA A 135 -14.95 7.73 10.75
N PRO A 136 -14.05 6.99 10.06
CA PRO A 136 -12.68 6.82 10.53
C PRO A 136 -12.00 8.18 10.61
N SER A 137 -11.12 8.38 11.61
CA SER A 137 -10.33 9.62 11.67
C SER A 137 -9.28 9.65 10.55
N LEU A 138 -9.68 10.15 9.38
CA LEU A 138 -8.75 10.43 8.30
C LEU A 138 -7.76 11.52 8.69
N ARG A 139 -6.57 11.48 8.11
CA ARG A 139 -5.64 12.62 8.23
C ARG A 139 -6.15 13.76 7.36
N SER A 140 -6.04 14.98 7.88
CA SER A 140 -6.36 16.19 7.12
C SER A 140 -5.47 16.40 5.89
N LYS A 141 -4.29 15.76 5.84
CA LYS A 141 -3.42 15.72 4.67
C LYS A 141 -2.74 14.35 4.54
N PRO A 142 -2.82 13.71 3.37
CA PRO A 142 -2.03 12.52 3.11
C PRO A 142 -0.56 12.91 2.87
N ARG A 143 0.38 12.08 3.32
CA ARG A 143 1.82 12.41 3.27
C ARG A 143 2.40 12.52 1.86
N TRP A 144 1.66 12.11 0.84
CA TRP A 144 2.11 12.19 -0.55
C TRP A 144 2.19 13.62 -1.07
N GLU A 145 1.40 14.56 -0.53
CA GLU A 145 1.56 16.00 -0.85
C GLU A 145 2.88 16.58 -0.32
N THR A 146 3.49 15.93 0.68
CA THR A 146 4.77 16.37 1.27
C THR A 146 5.96 15.65 0.66
N ALA A 147 5.73 14.66 -0.21
CA ALA A 147 6.77 13.85 -0.80
C ALA A 147 7.08 14.36 -2.23
N PHE A 148 8.28 14.89 -2.37
CA PHE A 148 9.04 15.14 -3.62
C PHE A 148 8.98 13.97 -4.64
N PHE A 149 8.45 12.81 -4.24
CA PHE A 149 8.30 11.57 -5.00
C PHE A 149 7.30 11.62 -6.16
N LEU A 150 6.21 12.40 -6.07
CA LEU A 150 5.21 12.43 -7.15
C LEU A 150 5.64 13.27 -8.36
N SER A 151 6.59 14.20 -8.21
CA SER A 151 7.11 14.96 -9.37
C SER A 151 8.00 14.12 -10.29
N THR A 152 8.59 13.04 -9.79
CA THR A 152 9.35 12.04 -10.57
C THR A 152 8.45 10.94 -11.12
N LEU A 153 7.30 10.70 -10.49
CA LEU A 153 6.21 9.86 -10.98
C LEU A 153 5.37 10.62 -12.02
N ARG A 154 6.00 11.09 -13.10
CA ARG A 154 5.20 11.36 -14.30
C ARG A 154 4.63 10.02 -14.73
N PHE A 155 3.32 9.89 -14.53
CA PHE A 155 2.51 8.88 -15.19
C PHE A 155 2.59 9.17 -16.68
N ASP A 156 3.69 8.75 -17.32
CA ASP A 156 3.74 8.71 -18.77
C ASP A 156 2.76 7.60 -19.19
N SER A 157 1.58 8.09 -19.57
CA SER A 157 0.47 7.42 -20.25
C SER A 157 0.91 6.79 -21.56
#